data_AF-A0A2E0FH72-F1
#
_entry.id   AF-A0A2E0FH72-F1
#
_cell.length_a   1.000
_cell.length_b   1.000
_cell.length_c   1.000
_cell.angle_alpha   90.00
_cell.angle_beta   90.00
_cell.angle_gamma   90.00
#
_symmetry.space_group_name_H-M   'P 1'
#
loop_
_entity.id
_entity.type
_entity.pdbx_description
1 polymer ?
#
loop_
_entity_poly.entity_id
_entity_poly.type
_entity_poly.pdbx_seq_one_letter_code
_entity_poly.pdbx_strand_id
1 'polypeptide(L)' 'MNNYIEAVCIGKPLDLPEYNEDTEQWEVHFEESETPWFPYDIPRDIISYSCESAEEACEIYNHYNTNPIEEDIDEN' A
#
# COMPACT_ATOMS: atom_id res chain seq x y z
N MET A 1 10.12 4.35 -8.43
CA MET A 1 8.72 4.20 -8.04
C MET A 1 8.39 2.71 -7.99
N ASN A 2 7.82 2.24 -6.88
CA ASN A 2 7.51 0.84 -6.63
C ASN A 2 6.21 0.47 -7.35
N ASN A 3 6.33 -0.04 -8.58
CA ASN A 3 5.20 -0.38 -9.45
C ASN A 3 4.19 -1.37 -8.83
N TYR A 4 4.59 -2.12 -7.79
CA TYR A 4 3.69 -3.06 -7.12
C TYR A 4 2.65 -2.34 -6.25
N ILE A 5 3.04 -1.29 -5.54
CA ILE A 5 2.12 -0.54 -4.67
C ILE A 5 1.10 0.20 -5.54
N GLU A 6 1.55 0.84 -6.62
CA GLU A 6 0.65 1.56 -7.54
C GLU A 6 -0.27 0.64 -8.34
N ALA A 7 0.13 -0.62 -8.57
CA ALA A 7 -0.69 -1.57 -9.33
C ALA A 7 -1.74 -2.31 -8.47
N VAL A 8 -1.50 -2.45 -7.16
CA VAL A 8 -2.30 -3.33 -6.29
C VAL A 8 -2.94 -2.57 -5.13
N CYS A 9 -2.44 -1.39 -4.77
CA CYS A 9 -2.97 -0.61 -3.64
C CYS A 9 -3.72 0.65 -4.11
N ILE A 10 -4.59 1.19 -3.26
CA ILE A 10 -5.26 2.49 -3.48
C ILE A 10 -5.09 3.42 -2.30
N GLY A 11 -5.21 4.71 -2.57
CA GLY A 11 -5.33 5.73 -1.55
C GLY A 11 -3.99 6.00 -0.87
N LYS A 12 -4.05 6.24 0.43
CA LYS A 12 -2.88 6.64 1.23
C LYS A 12 -2.49 5.53 2.21
N PRO A 13 -1.26 5.55 2.75
CA PRO A 13 -0.88 4.64 3.82
C PRO A 13 -1.89 4.70 4.97
N LEU A 14 -2.29 3.55 5.46
CA LEU A 14 -3.31 3.42 6.50
C LEU A 14 -2.80 3.91 7.86
N ASP A 15 -1.54 3.63 8.16
CA ASP A 15 -0.88 4.01 9.41
C ASP A 15 0.59 4.41 9.18
N LEU A 16 1.27 4.80 10.25
CA LEU A 16 2.70 5.08 10.25
C LEU A 16 3.49 3.80 9.96
N PRO A 17 4.71 3.92 9.41
CA PRO A 17 5.62 2.78 9.28
C PRO A 17 5.84 2.08 10.62
N GLU A 18 5.60 0.77 10.65
CA GLU A 18 5.80 -0.07 11.84
C GLU A 18 7.04 -0.94 11.65
N TYR A 19 7.80 -1.18 12.71
CA TYR A 19 8.90 -2.14 12.65
C TYR A 19 8.39 -3.52 13.07
N ASN A 20 8.45 -4.48 12.16
CA ASN A 20 8.07 -5.85 12.40
C ASN A 20 9.27 -6.62 12.94
N GLU A 21 9.20 -7.02 14.22
CA GLU A 21 10.27 -7.75 14.91
C GLU A 21 10.43 -9.19 14.41
N ASP A 22 9.37 -9.83 13.89
CA ASP A 22 9.43 -11.20 13.37
C ASP A 22 10.18 -11.27 12.03
N THR A 23 10.08 -10.23 11.21
CA THR A 23 10.71 -10.15 9.89
C THR A 23 11.93 -9.21 9.86
N GLU A 24 12.22 -8.55 10.98
CA GLU A 24 13.28 -7.56 11.17
C GLU A 24 13.23 -6.41 10.15
N GLN A 25 12.05 -6.09 9.62
CA GLN A 25 11.82 -5.14 8.53
C GLN A 25 10.80 -4.06 8.90
N TRP A 26 10.83 -2.95 8.17
CA TRP A 26 9.83 -1.88 8.33
C TRP A 26 8.67 -2.13 7.40
N GLU A 27 7.43 -2.02 7.87
CA GLU A 27 6.25 -2.28 7.07
C GLU A 27 5.40 -1.03 6.92
N VAL A 28 4.89 -0.80 5.71
CA VAL A 28 3.91 0.24 5.41
C VAL A 28 2.64 -0.42 4.91
N HIS A 29 1.51 -0.11 5.55
CA HIS A 29 0.23 -0.75 5.25
C HIS A 29 -0.61 0.10 4.30
N PHE A 30 -1.17 -0.55 3.28
CA PHE A 30 -2.05 0.05 2.29
C PHE A 30 -3.32 -0.78 2.12
N GLU A 31 -4.36 -0.15 1.58
CA GLU A 31 -5.59 -0.84 1.17
C GLU A 31 -5.44 -1.39 -0.25
N GLU A 32 -5.88 -2.63 -0.48
CA GLU A 32 -5.90 -3.25 -1.81
C GLU A 32 -6.92 -2.60 -2.75
N SER A 33 -6.60 -2.56 -4.05
CA SER A 33 -7.47 -2.09 -5.12
C SER A 33 -8.63 -3.05 -5.42
N GLU A 34 -9.79 -2.49 -5.74
CA GLU A 34 -10.92 -3.31 -6.20
C GLU A 34 -10.57 -3.96 -7.53
N THR A 35 -10.61 -5.29 -7.55
CA THR A 35 -10.46 -6.03 -8.81
C THR A 35 -11.82 -6.38 -9.40
N PRO A 36 -12.08 -6.06 -10.69
CA PRO A 36 -13.37 -6.32 -11.32
C PRO A 36 -13.71 -7.83 -11.45
N TRP A 37 -12.74 -8.70 -11.21
CA TRP A 37 -12.89 -10.16 -11.25
C TRP A 37 -13.43 -10.76 -9.96
N PHE A 38 -13.48 -10.00 -8.87
CA PHE A 38 -14.01 -10.45 -7.57
C PHE A 38 -15.21 -9.60 -7.14
N PRO A 39 -16.42 -9.88 -7.66
CA PRO A 39 -17.61 -9.04 -7.46
C PRO A 39 -18.30 -9.21 -6.08
N TYR A 40 -17.60 -9.81 -5.12
CA TYR A 40 -18.15 -10.02 -3.78
C TYR A 40 -17.67 -8.91 -2.86
N ASP A 41 -18.62 -8.35 -2.11
CA ASP A 41 -18.45 -7.29 -1.12
C ASP A 41 -17.76 -7.85 0.15
N ILE A 42 -16.54 -8.39 -0.02
CA ILE A 42 -15.64 -8.71 1.09
C ILE A 42 -14.82 -7.46 1.44
N PRO A 43 -14.48 -7.28 2.73
CA PRO A 43 -13.60 -6.19 3.13
C PRO A 43 -12.29 -6.27 2.36
N ARG A 44 -11.86 -5.12 1.80
CA ARG A 44 -10.58 -4.97 1.09
C ARG A 44 -9.45 -5.43 2.01
N ASP A 45 -8.52 -6.22 1.46
CA ASP A 45 -7.38 -6.70 2.24
C ASP A 45 -6.37 -5.58 2.49
N ILE A 46 -5.63 -5.70 3.60
CA ILE A 46 -4.54 -4.80 3.94
C ILE A 46 -3.25 -5.41 3.42
N ILE A 47 -2.55 -4.67 2.56
CA ILE A 47 -1.26 -5.05 2.01
C ILE A 47 -0.16 -4.37 2.82
N SER A 48 0.70 -5.17 3.43
CA SER A 48 1.92 -4.72 4.10
C SER A 48 3.08 -4.74 3.12
N TYR A 49 3.68 -3.58 2.85
CA TYR A 49 4.91 -3.48 2.07
C TYR A 49 6.11 -3.44 3.02
N SER A 50 6.96 -4.46 2.95
CA SER A 50 8.18 -4.58 3.75
C SER A 50 9.36 -3.85 3.09
N CYS A 51 10.01 -3.00 3.88
CA CYS A 51 11.16 -2.18 3.56
C CYS A 51 12.38 -2.63 4.39
N GLU A 52 13.57 -2.49 3.81
CA GLU A 52 14.82 -2.89 4.48
C GLU A 52 15.30 -1.83 5.50
N SER A 53 14.74 -0.62 5.48
CA SER A 53 15.18 0.49 6.32
C SER A 53 14.05 1.47 6.67
N ALA A 54 14.17 2.11 7.84
CA ALA A 54 13.21 3.10 8.33
C ALA A 54 13.07 4.31 7.39
N GLU A 55 14.18 4.71 6.75
CA GLU A 55 14.20 5.80 5.78
C GLU A 55 13.33 5.46 4.57
N GLU A 56 13.49 4.28 3.99
CA GLU A 56 12.69 3.82 2.84
C GLU A 56 11.19 3.81 3.18
N ALA A 57 10.83 3.26 4.34
CA ALA A 57 9.44 3.22 4.80
C ALA A 57 8.87 4.63 5.03
N CYS A 58 9.66 5.55 5.60
CA CYS A 58 9.30 6.96 5.73
C CYS A 58 9.15 7.65 4.38
N GLU A 59 10.04 7.38 3.42
CA GLU A 59 9.95 7.96 2.08
C GLU A 59 8.67 7.53 1.36
N ILE A 60 8.36 6.23 1.41
CA ILE A 60 7.11 5.66 0.88
C ILE A 60 5.90 6.30 1.56
N TYR A 61 5.89 6.34 2.89
CA TYR A 61 4.80 6.96 3.65
C TYR A 61 4.59 8.42 3.25
N ASN A 62 5.65 9.24 3.24
CA ASN A 62 5.54 10.67 2.90
C ASN A 62 5.14 10.89 1.44
N HIS A 63 5.66 10.05 0.53
CA HIS A 63 5.33 10.10 -0.89
C HIS A 63 3.83 9.90 -1.11
N TYR A 64 3.26 8.80 -0.60
CA TYR A 64 1.86 8.45 -0.80
C TYR A 64 0.90 9.21 0.12
N ASN A 65 1.37 9.76 1.24
CA ASN A 65 0.57 10.68 2.04
C ASN A 65 0.40 12.05 1.36
N THR A 66 1.35 12.45 0.50
CA THR A 66 1.25 13.67 -0.31
C THR A 66 0.57 13.42 -1.65
N ASN A 67 0.83 12.25 -2.26
CA ASN A 67 0.29 11.82 -3.55
C ASN A 67 -0.42 10.48 -3.33
N PRO A 68 -1.67 10.46 -2.84
CA PRO A 68 -2.41 9.23 -2.69
C PRO A 68 -2.52 8.52 -4.03
N ILE A 69 -2.50 7.19 -3.99
CA ILE A 69 -2.64 6.34 -5.17
C ILE A 69 -4.07 6.50 -5.67
N GLU A 70 -4.20 7.05 -6.87
CA GLU A 70 -5.49 7.16 -7.54
C GLU A 70 -5.88 5.79 -8.08
N GLU A 71 -7.14 5.40 -7.90
CA GLU A 71 -7.65 4.16 -8.47
C GLU A 71 -7.63 4.31 -9.99
N ASP A 72 -6.77 3.53 -10.67
CA ASP A 72 -6.79 3.44 -12.13
C ASP A 72 -8.06 2.66 -12.51
N ILE A 73 -9.17 3.38 -12.58
CA ILE A 73 -10.42 2.87 -13.10
C ILE A 73 -10.18 2.65 -14.59
N ASP A 74 -9.78 1.44 -14.98
CA ASP A 74 -9.77 1.02 -16.39
C ASP A 74 -11.23 1.02 -16.86
N GLU A 75 -11.71 2.20 -17.28
CA GLU A 75 -13.02 2.40 -17.91
C GLU A 75 -13.00 1.65 -19.26
N ASN A 76 -13.54 0.42 -19.26
CA ASN A 76 -13.88 -0.34 -20.47
C ASN A 76 -15.38 -0.27 -20.78
#